data_AF-A0A957Z176-F1
#
_entry.id   AF-A0A957Z176-F1
#
_cell.length_a   1.000
_cell.length_b   1.000
_cell.length_c   1.000
_cell.angle_alpha   90.00
_cell.angle_beta   90.00
_cell.angle_gamma   90.00
#
_symmetry.space_group_name_H-M   'P 1'
#
loop_
_entity.id
_entity.type
_entity.pdbx_description
1 polymer ?
#
loop_
_entity_poly.entity_id
_entity_poly.type
_entity_poly.pdbx_seq_one_letter_code
_entity_poly.pdbx_strand_id
1 'polypeptide(L)'
;MARSDELPPGVEIVGWDSFETFAEYQQAIAAYQTEYDAIGLLGVFGLLDEAGDAVPFEDVLRWTTEHSTLPDFSFWDSRLPLGTLCAVTVSGYEQGLAAGKLAHQILVDGVVPGSLPITATVRGKPTVSLARANELGISIDSSLLLSANVITDYVWHNE
;
A
#
# COMPACT_ATOMS: atom_id res chain seq x y z
N MET A 1 -15.49 3.84 5.01
CA MET A 1 -15.06 5.15 5.53
C MET A 1 -14.81 4.98 7.01
N ALA A 2 -13.55 5.09 7.45
CA ALA A 2 -13.23 5.03 8.88
C ALA A 2 -13.98 6.16 9.60
N ARG A 3 -14.53 5.88 10.78
CA ARG A 3 -15.17 6.94 11.57
C ARG A 3 -14.06 7.88 12.05
N SER A 4 -14.32 9.19 12.06
CA SER A 4 -13.39 10.22 12.59
C SER A 4 -12.84 9.89 13.97
N ASP A 5 -13.60 9.11 14.74
CA ASP A 5 -13.33 8.74 16.13
C ASP A 5 -12.24 7.66 16.28
N GLU A 6 -11.73 7.10 15.18
CA GLU A 6 -10.72 6.02 15.16
C GLU A 6 -9.31 6.51 14.75
N LEU A 7 -9.17 7.77 14.33
CA LEU A 7 -7.88 8.33 13.92
C LEU A 7 -7.07 8.86 15.12
N PRO A 8 -5.73 8.82 15.06
CA PRO A 8 -4.89 9.43 16.08
C PRO A 8 -5.20 10.92 16.26
N PRO A 9 -5.02 11.49 17.47
CA PRO A 9 -5.19 12.92 17.69
C PRO A 9 -4.32 13.75 16.75
N GLY A 10 -4.93 14.75 16.09
CA GLY A 10 -4.23 15.61 15.13
C GLY A 10 -4.10 15.04 13.72
N VAL A 11 -4.74 13.89 13.44
CA VAL A 11 -4.84 13.33 12.08
C VAL A 11 -6.28 13.45 11.59
N GLU A 12 -6.44 13.99 10.39
CA GLU A 12 -7.72 14.06 9.70
C GLU A 12 -7.58 13.62 8.24
N ILE A 13 -8.65 13.08 7.68
CA ILE A 13 -8.74 12.78 6.25
C ILE A 13 -9.36 14.01 5.59
N VAL A 14 -8.54 14.77 4.86
CA VAL A 14 -8.93 16.03 4.22
C VAL A 14 -9.36 15.87 2.75
N GLY A 15 -9.02 14.74 2.12
CA GLY A 15 -9.35 14.46 0.72
C GLY A 15 -9.48 12.97 0.42
N TRP A 16 -10.26 12.64 -0.61
CA TRP A 16 -10.35 11.32 -1.20
C TRP A 16 -10.60 11.47 -2.69
N ASP A 17 -9.54 11.33 -3.48
CA ASP A 17 -9.58 11.57 -4.91
C ASP A 17 -9.32 10.27 -5.68
N SER A 18 -9.95 10.17 -6.85
CA SER A 18 -9.77 9.07 -7.79
C SER A 18 -9.61 9.63 -9.19
N PHE A 19 -8.71 9.05 -9.97
CA PHE A 19 -8.34 9.55 -11.30
C PHE A 19 -8.59 8.48 -12.35
N GLU A 20 -8.92 8.90 -13.57
CA GLU A 20 -9.07 8.00 -14.71
C GLU A 20 -7.77 7.93 -15.51
N THR A 21 -7.03 9.05 -15.59
CA THR A 21 -5.81 9.14 -16.38
C THR A 21 -4.57 9.34 -15.52
N PHE A 22 -3.43 8.92 -16.03
CA PHE A 22 -2.15 9.14 -15.35
C PHE A 22 -1.79 10.63 -15.30
N ALA A 23 -2.17 11.41 -16.31
CA ALA A 23 -1.93 12.86 -16.33
C ALA A 23 -2.68 13.58 -15.19
N GLU A 24 -3.94 13.21 -14.90
CA GLU A 24 -4.70 13.76 -13.78
C GLU A 24 -4.04 13.40 -12.44
N TYR A 25 -3.62 12.15 -12.29
CA TYR A 25 -2.90 11.69 -11.10
C TYR A 25 -1.62 12.51 -10.88
N GLN A 26 -0.82 12.72 -11.93
CA GLN A 26 0.41 13.50 -11.84
C GLN A 26 0.16 14.95 -11.42
N GLN A 27 -0.87 15.59 -11.98
CA GLN A 27 -1.26 16.95 -11.62
C GLN A 27 -1.72 17.05 -10.17
N ALA A 28 -2.51 16.08 -9.70
CA ALA A 28 -2.99 16.03 -8.33
C ALA A 28 -1.85 15.85 -7.33
N ILE A 29 -0.96 14.89 -7.56
CA ILE A 29 0.23 14.67 -6.70
C ILE A 29 1.11 15.93 -6.63
N ALA A 30 1.27 16.66 -7.73
CA ALA A 30 2.01 17.91 -7.75
C ALA A 30 1.35 19.01 -6.89
N ALA A 31 0.02 19.12 -6.91
CA ALA A 31 -0.72 20.07 -6.08
C ALA A 31 -0.65 19.71 -4.58
N TYR A 32 -0.81 18.43 -4.27
CA TYR A 32 -0.84 17.91 -2.89
C TYR A 32 0.42 18.22 -2.09
N GLN A 33 1.56 18.35 -2.76
CA GLN A 33 2.84 18.70 -2.14
C GLN A 33 2.78 19.99 -1.30
N THR A 34 1.82 20.88 -1.57
CA THR A 34 1.60 22.12 -0.81
C THR A 34 0.33 22.12 0.06
N GLU A 35 -0.51 21.11 -0.08
CA GLU A 35 -1.85 21.06 0.52
C GLU A 35 -1.96 20.02 1.64
N TYR A 36 -1.17 18.95 1.59
CA TYR A 36 -1.27 17.80 2.48
C TYR A 36 0.08 17.44 3.12
N ASP A 37 0.01 16.82 4.30
CA ASP A 37 1.20 16.35 5.03
C ASP A 37 1.62 14.92 4.64
N ALA A 38 0.71 14.11 4.09
CA ALA A 38 0.93 12.72 3.72
C ALA A 38 -0.13 12.24 2.71
N ILE A 39 0.18 11.19 1.95
CA ILE A 39 -0.75 10.60 0.97
C ILE A 39 -0.92 9.10 1.17
N GLY A 40 -2.15 8.61 1.00
CA GLY A 40 -2.47 7.18 1.00
C GLY A 40 -2.71 6.67 -0.41
N LEU A 41 -1.91 5.73 -0.88
CA LEU A 41 -2.05 5.14 -2.22
C LEU A 41 -2.84 3.82 -2.14
N LEU A 42 -4.15 3.93 -2.38
CA LEU A 42 -5.06 2.77 -2.40
C LEU A 42 -5.21 2.16 -3.79
N GLY A 43 -5.46 2.99 -4.81
CA GLY A 43 -5.70 2.55 -6.19
C GLY A 43 -4.62 3.10 -7.12
N VAL A 44 -3.66 2.27 -7.47
CA VAL A 44 -2.60 2.58 -8.46
C VAL A 44 -2.78 1.82 -9.76
N PHE A 45 -3.94 1.18 -9.94
CA PHE A 45 -4.27 0.39 -11.12
C PHE A 45 -5.33 1.11 -11.96
N GLY A 46 -5.27 0.91 -13.27
CA GLY A 46 -6.33 1.34 -14.19
C GLY A 46 -6.23 2.80 -14.62
N LEU A 47 -5.15 3.49 -14.28
CA LEU A 47 -4.85 4.79 -14.88
C LEU A 47 -4.53 4.60 -16.35
N LEU A 48 -5.13 5.43 -17.20
CA LEU A 48 -4.94 5.40 -18.65
C LEU A 48 -3.91 6.45 -19.09
N ASP A 49 -3.11 6.11 -20.09
CA ASP A 49 -2.26 7.06 -20.79
C ASP A 49 -3.04 7.85 -21.87
N GLU A 50 -2.33 8.70 -22.63
CA GLU A 50 -2.93 9.50 -23.71
C GLU A 50 -3.48 8.65 -24.87
N ALA A 51 -2.98 7.43 -25.04
CA ALA A 51 -3.46 6.49 -26.06
C ALA A 51 -4.69 5.68 -25.57
N GLY A 52 -5.03 5.78 -24.28
CA GLY A 52 -6.09 5.00 -23.64
C GLY A 52 -5.63 3.63 -23.18
N ASP A 53 -4.33 3.37 -23.16
CA ASP A 53 -3.75 2.12 -22.66
C ASP A 53 -3.53 2.20 -21.14
N ALA A 54 -3.66 1.05 -20.47
CA ALA A 54 -3.46 0.97 -19.03
C ALA A 54 -1.98 1.13 -18.67
N VAL A 55 -1.67 2.12 -17.83
CA VAL A 55 -0.32 2.33 -17.29
C VAL A 55 -0.01 1.22 -16.26
N PRO A 56 1.14 0.54 -16.36
CA PRO A 56 1.60 -0.38 -15.34
C PRO A 56 1.70 0.31 -13.98
N PHE A 57 1.21 -0.34 -12.92
CA PHE A 57 1.21 0.29 -11.60
C PHE A 57 2.65 0.50 -11.07
N GLU A 58 3.61 -0.30 -11.55
CA GLU A 58 5.03 -0.13 -11.27
C GLU A 58 5.54 1.23 -11.77
N ASP A 59 5.11 1.65 -12.96
CA ASP A 59 5.49 2.96 -13.53
C ASP A 59 4.84 4.11 -12.75
N VAL A 60 3.59 3.92 -12.31
CA VAL A 60 2.90 4.88 -11.43
C VAL A 60 3.66 5.07 -10.11
N LEU A 61 4.07 3.96 -9.46
CA LEU A 61 4.81 4.01 -8.20
C LEU A 61 6.23 4.56 -8.36
N ARG A 62 6.92 4.20 -9.44
CA ARG A 62 8.23 4.76 -9.79
C ARG A 62 8.13 6.27 -9.93
N TRP A 63 7.22 6.74 -10.78
CA TRP A 63 7.01 8.16 -10.98
C TRP A 63 6.67 8.87 -9.66
N THR A 64 5.81 8.28 -8.84
CA THR A 64 5.44 8.86 -7.54
C THR A 64 6.63 8.97 -6.60
N THR A 65 7.49 7.96 -6.56
CA THR A 65 8.72 7.95 -5.76
C THR A 65 9.67 9.08 -6.20
N GLU A 66 9.82 9.25 -7.52
CA GLU A 66 10.72 10.25 -8.12
C GLU A 66 10.20 11.70 -8.02
N HIS A 67 8.88 11.91 -7.93
CA HIS A 67 8.26 13.24 -8.05
C HIS A 67 7.51 13.73 -6.80
N SER A 68 7.22 12.85 -5.84
CA SER A 68 6.58 13.21 -4.57
C SER A 68 7.58 13.24 -3.42
N THR A 69 7.51 14.30 -2.62
CA THR A 69 8.24 14.43 -1.34
C THR A 69 7.33 14.21 -0.13
N LEU A 70 6.07 13.82 -0.37
CA LEU A 70 5.13 13.50 0.70
C LEU A 70 5.41 12.09 1.25
N PRO A 71 5.37 11.90 2.58
CA PRO A 71 5.27 10.58 3.18
C PRO A 71 4.05 9.84 2.62
N ASP A 72 4.28 8.68 2.03
CA ASP A 72 3.23 7.87 1.41
C ASP A 72 3.01 6.54 2.14
N PHE A 73 1.78 6.04 2.14
CA PHE A 73 1.49 4.71 2.68
C PHE A 73 0.53 3.92 1.82
N SER A 74 0.57 2.59 1.98
CA SER A 74 -0.33 1.68 1.29
C SER A 74 -0.83 0.54 2.20
N PHE A 75 -1.59 -0.38 1.63
CA PHE A 75 -2.17 -1.54 2.29
C PHE A 75 -1.71 -2.88 1.69
N TRP A 76 -0.88 -2.84 0.64
CA TRP A 76 -0.33 -4.02 -0.03
C TRP A 76 1.19 -4.10 0.12
N ASP A 77 1.69 -5.31 0.37
CA ASP A 77 3.11 -5.60 0.53
C ASP A 77 3.91 -5.38 -0.75
N SER A 78 3.29 -5.58 -1.91
CA SER A 78 3.88 -5.36 -3.22
C SER A 78 4.29 -3.91 -3.51
N ARG A 79 3.88 -2.93 -2.70
CA ARG A 79 4.22 -1.51 -2.90
C ARG A 79 5.55 -1.11 -2.29
N LEU A 80 5.93 -1.78 -1.22
CA LEU A 80 7.13 -1.47 -0.46
C LEU A 80 8.41 -1.66 -1.29
N PRO A 81 8.60 -2.79 -2.01
CA PRO A 81 9.74 -2.97 -2.92
C PRO A 81 9.76 -1.98 -4.10
N LEU A 82 8.70 -1.19 -4.25
CA LEU A 82 8.47 -0.24 -5.33
C LEU A 82 8.38 1.20 -4.78
N GLY A 83 9.13 1.51 -3.73
CA GLY A 83 9.35 2.89 -3.29
C GLY A 83 8.32 3.49 -2.34
N THR A 84 7.23 2.78 -1.99
CA THR A 84 6.32 3.27 -0.94
C THR A 84 6.99 3.29 0.43
N LEU A 85 6.77 4.34 1.23
CA LEU A 85 7.40 4.49 2.55
C LEU A 85 6.94 3.43 3.57
N CYS A 86 5.64 3.24 3.78
CA CYS A 86 5.16 2.25 4.76
C CYS A 86 3.82 1.61 4.39
N ALA A 87 3.53 0.45 4.99
CA ALA A 87 2.22 -0.18 4.92
C ALA A 87 1.94 -1.05 6.15
N VAL A 88 0.66 -1.23 6.45
CA VAL A 88 0.19 -2.32 7.30
C VAL A 88 -0.51 -3.32 6.42
N THR A 89 0.15 -4.46 6.16
CA THR A 89 -0.28 -5.39 5.12
C THR A 89 -0.81 -6.68 5.69
N VAL A 90 -1.68 -7.37 4.96
CA VAL A 90 -2.05 -8.76 5.24
C VAL A 90 -1.18 -9.69 4.42
N SER A 91 -0.81 -10.85 4.95
CA SER A 91 0.04 -11.79 4.22
C SER A 91 -0.76 -12.57 3.18
N GLY A 92 -0.53 -12.27 1.90
CA GLY A 92 -1.14 -13.03 0.80
C GLY A 92 -0.79 -14.53 0.85
N TYR A 93 0.41 -14.88 1.34
CA TYR A 93 0.80 -16.26 1.59
C TYR A 93 -0.09 -16.96 2.63
N GLU A 94 -0.35 -16.31 3.78
CA GLU A 94 -1.21 -16.89 4.82
C GLU A 94 -2.65 -17.04 4.33
N GLN A 95 -3.14 -16.09 3.54
CA GLN A 95 -4.45 -16.16 2.90
C GLN A 95 -4.53 -17.32 1.90
N GLY A 96 -3.52 -17.47 1.05
CA GLY A 96 -3.42 -18.58 0.10
C GLY A 96 -3.35 -19.94 0.81
N LEU A 97 -2.57 -20.04 1.88
CA LEU A 97 -2.49 -21.26 2.70
C LEU A 97 -3.84 -21.59 3.35
N ALA A 98 -4.54 -20.59 3.91
CA ALA A 98 -5.86 -20.79 4.49
C ALA A 98 -6.87 -21.24 3.43
N ALA A 99 -6.88 -20.61 2.25
CA ALA A 99 -7.72 -21.00 1.12
C ALA A 99 -7.42 -22.42 0.65
N GLY A 100 -6.14 -22.80 0.56
CA GLY A 100 -5.71 -24.16 0.22
C GLY A 100 -6.19 -25.21 1.22
N LYS A 101 -6.18 -24.89 2.51
CA LYS A 101 -6.74 -25.77 3.57
C LYS A 101 -8.25 -25.93 3.45
N LEU A 102 -8.98 -24.90 3.04
CA LEU A 102 -10.42 -25.01 2.77
C LEU A 102 -10.66 -25.87 1.51
N ALA A 103 -9.86 -25.67 0.46
CA ALA A 103 -9.94 -26.48 -0.75
C ALA A 103 -9.68 -27.98 -0.46
N HIS A 104 -8.71 -28.30 0.40
CA HIS A 104 -8.48 -29.68 0.85
C HIS A 104 -9.71 -30.28 1.55
N GLN A 105 -10.31 -29.55 2.49
CA GLN A 105 -11.51 -30.02 3.20
C GLN A 105 -12.68 -30.30 2.26
N ILE A 106 -12.83 -29.49 1.22
CA ILE A 106 -13.88 -29.69 0.21
C ILE A 106 -13.56 -30.91 -0.67
N LEU A 107 -12.35 -30.95 -1.24
CA LEU A 107 -12.01 -31.89 -2.31
C LEU A 107 -11.61 -33.28 -1.81
N VAL A 108 -10.96 -33.35 -0.64
CA VAL A 108 -10.44 -34.58 -0.06
C VAL A 108 -11.36 -35.10 1.03
N ASP A 109 -11.79 -34.23 1.95
CA ASP A 109 -12.59 -34.62 3.10
C ASP A 109 -14.11 -34.60 2.82
N GLY A 110 -14.53 -34.08 1.67
CA GLY A 110 -15.93 -34.06 1.23
C GLY A 110 -16.83 -33.08 1.98
N VAL A 111 -16.26 -32.07 2.64
CA VAL A 111 -17.01 -31.06 3.41
C VAL A 111 -17.80 -30.16 2.46
N VAL A 112 -19.07 -29.90 2.79
CA VAL A 112 -19.93 -29.00 2.01
C VAL A 112 -19.38 -27.56 2.08
N PRO A 113 -19.08 -26.89 0.95
CA PRO A 113 -18.47 -25.57 0.97
C PRO A 113 -19.23 -24.54 1.80
N GLY A 114 -20.57 -24.57 1.74
CA GLY A 114 -21.43 -23.63 2.47
C GLY A 114 -21.41 -23.76 4.00
N SER A 115 -20.83 -24.84 4.56
CA SER A 115 -20.66 -24.98 6.01
C SER A 115 -19.31 -24.49 6.53
N LEU A 116 -18.38 -24.11 5.64
CA LEU A 116 -17.07 -23.61 6.02
C LEU A 116 -17.12 -22.08 6.24
N PRO A 117 -16.62 -21.56 7.38
CA PRO A 117 -16.64 -20.13 7.65
C PRO A 117 -15.63 -19.36 6.79
N ILE A 118 -16.04 -18.20 6.27
CA ILE A 118 -15.12 -17.22 5.70
C ILE A 118 -14.43 -16.51 6.87
N THR A 119 -13.10 -16.61 6.95
CA THR A 119 -12.32 -16.01 8.04
C THR A 119 -11.47 -14.88 7.50
N ALA A 120 -11.59 -13.69 8.09
CA ALA A 120 -10.74 -12.55 7.77
C ALA A 120 -9.34 -12.74 8.37
N THR A 121 -8.31 -12.21 7.70
CA THR A 121 -6.98 -12.09 8.31
C THR A 121 -7.04 -11.03 9.41
N VAL A 122 -6.62 -11.39 10.63
CA VAL A 122 -6.78 -10.53 11.82
C VAL A 122 -5.53 -9.76 12.21
N ARG A 123 -4.36 -10.06 11.63
CA ARG A 123 -3.10 -9.42 11.99
C ARG A 123 -2.42 -8.80 10.78
N GLY A 124 -2.35 -7.47 10.77
CA GLY A 124 -1.51 -6.72 9.85
C GLY A 124 -0.03 -6.85 10.21
N LYS A 125 0.84 -6.78 9.21
CA LYS A 125 2.30 -6.74 9.33
C LYS A 125 2.75 -5.32 8.99
N PRO A 126 3.06 -4.47 9.99
CA PRO A 126 3.64 -3.17 9.72
C PRO A 126 4.98 -3.36 9.02
N THR A 127 5.17 -2.70 7.89
CA THR A 127 6.39 -2.72 7.09
C THR A 127 6.81 -1.30 6.75
N VAL A 128 8.09 -1.00 6.84
CA VAL A 128 8.64 0.33 6.52
C VAL A 128 9.89 0.21 5.63
N SER A 129 10.04 1.17 4.72
CA SER A 129 11.19 1.32 3.84
C SER A 129 12.20 2.31 4.41
N LEU A 130 13.40 1.83 4.76
CA LEU A 130 14.48 2.69 5.25
C LEU A 130 15.04 3.58 4.14
N ALA A 131 15.20 3.05 2.92
CA ALA A 131 15.67 3.82 1.78
C ALA A 131 14.73 5.02 1.53
N ARG A 132 13.43 4.76 1.44
CA ARG A 132 12.45 5.82 1.21
C ARG A 132 12.37 6.80 2.38
N ALA A 133 12.43 6.32 3.61
CA ALA A 133 12.47 7.20 4.78
C ALA A 133 13.67 8.15 4.76
N ASN A 134 14.85 7.66 4.37
CA ASN A 134 16.05 8.48 4.24
C ASN A 134 15.93 9.53 3.14
N GLU A 135 15.37 9.18 1.97
CA GLU A 135 15.11 10.16 0.89
C GLU A 135 14.16 11.27 1.34
N LEU A 136 13.12 10.92 2.10
CA LEU A 136 12.14 11.87 2.63
C LEU A 136 12.67 12.63 3.87
N GLY A 137 13.88 12.35 4.34
CA GLY A 137 14.45 12.98 5.54
C GLY A 137 13.76 12.56 6.85
N ILE A 138 13.06 11.42 6.86
CA ILE A 138 12.29 10.92 8.00
C ILE A 138 13.18 10.00 8.85
N SER A 139 13.41 10.40 10.10
CA SER A 139 14.06 9.55 11.09
C SER A 139 13.04 8.64 11.78
N ILE A 140 13.22 7.32 11.62
CA ILE A 140 12.33 6.33 12.22
C ILE A 140 12.82 5.95 13.62
N ASP A 141 11.90 5.95 14.59
CA ASP A 141 12.18 5.55 15.97
C ASP A 141 12.66 4.09 16.04
N SER A 142 13.70 3.83 16.82
CA SER A 142 14.29 2.49 16.94
C SER A 142 13.31 1.44 17.47
N SER A 143 12.36 1.83 18.33
CA SER A 143 11.32 0.91 18.81
C SER A 143 10.37 0.47 17.70
N LEU A 144 10.12 1.32 16.69
CA LEU A 144 9.35 0.95 15.51
C LEU A 144 10.14 0.00 14.61
N LEU A 145 11.43 0.25 14.41
CA LEU A 145 12.30 -0.65 13.64
C LEU A 145 12.43 -2.05 14.25
N LEU A 146 12.34 -2.16 15.58
CA LEU A 146 12.37 -3.44 16.28
C LEU A 146 11.04 -4.21 16.24
N SER A 147 9.93 -3.54 15.92
CA SER A 147 8.58 -4.12 15.95
C SER A 147 7.92 -4.25 14.58
N ALA A 148 8.43 -3.54 13.56
CA ALA A 148 7.99 -3.63 12.17
C ALA A 148 8.91 -4.52 11.34
N ASN A 149 8.39 -5.02 10.22
CA ASN A 149 9.24 -5.51 9.15
C ASN A 149 9.95 -4.32 8.48
N VAL A 150 11.21 -4.51 8.12
CA VAL A 150 12.04 -3.43 7.57
C VAL A 150 12.57 -3.89 6.22
N ILE A 151 12.29 -3.11 5.19
CA ILE A 151 13.01 -3.22 3.92
C ILE A 151 14.08 -2.14 3.87
N THR A 152 15.28 -2.53 3.46
CA THR A 152 16.43 -1.61 3.44
C THR A 152 16.56 -0.86 2.12
N ASP A 153 15.88 -1.33 1.07
CA ASP A 153 16.03 -0.82 -0.29
C ASP A 153 14.76 -1.10 -1.15
N TYR A 154 14.68 -0.49 -2.33
CA TYR A 154 13.65 -0.75 -3.36
C TYR A 154 14.25 -0.69 -4.77
N VAL A 155 13.49 -1.18 -5.76
CA VAL A 155 14.01 -1.58 -7.08
C VAL A 155 14.83 -0.50 -7.80
N TRP A 156 14.41 0.76 -7.74
CA TRP A 156 15.01 1.88 -8.50
C TRP A 156 15.77 2.90 -7.65
N HIS A 157 16.09 2.59 -6.39
CA HIS A 157 16.75 3.56 -5.48
C HIS A 157 18.16 3.99 -5.93
N ASN A 158 18.86 3.15 -6.71
CA ASN A 158 20.25 3.41 -7.16
C ASN A 158 20.38 3.44 -8.70
N GLU A 159 19.28 3.67 -9.43
CA GLU A 159 19.29 3.90 -10.88
C GLU A 159 19.62 5.38 -11.20
#